data_AF-A0A7W4B7R9-F1
#
_entry.id   AF-A0A7W4B7R9-F1
#
_cell.length_a   1.000
_cell.length_b   1.000
_cell.length_c   1.000
_cell.angle_alpha   90.00
_cell.angle_beta   90.00
_cell.angle_gamma   90.00
#
_symmetry.space_group_name_H-M   'P 1'
#
loop_
_entity.id
_entity.type
_entity.pdbx_description
1 polymer ?
#
loop_
_entity_poly.entity_id
_entity_poly.type
_entity_poly.pdbx_seq_one_letter_code
_entity_poly.pdbx_strand_id
1 'polypeptide(L)'
;MADHNGLITIKLNEQVDCLDSLHDLLNEELNSIASRRGEGLKEIAQQKMSFLTKLSSLDKELNTLIASNDEQSSNVKDLITLIRKKLEQCQKQNDVNAHAAHQAQLSVKQLKEILIGAPSSMTYDQGGSVINTDNKLVHNLKA
;
A
#
# COMPACT_ATOMS: atom_id res chain seq x y z
N MET A 1 -25.17 33.97 2.20
CA MET A 1 -24.42 33.64 0.95
C MET A 1 -22.89 33.67 1.16
N ALA A 2 -22.31 34.59 1.95
CA ALA A 2 -20.86 34.61 2.22
C ALA A 2 -20.32 33.43 3.07
N ASP A 3 -21.14 32.91 3.98
CA ASP A 3 -20.70 31.91 4.97
C ASP A 3 -20.45 30.51 4.38
N HIS A 4 -21.14 30.19 3.28
CA HIS A 4 -21.14 28.86 2.69
C HIS A 4 -19.85 28.55 1.92
N ASN A 5 -19.33 29.53 1.17
CA ASN A 5 -18.04 29.44 0.51
C ASN A 5 -16.87 29.38 1.52
N GLY A 6 -17.02 30.03 2.68
CA GLY A 6 -16.05 29.95 3.79
C GLY A 6 -15.99 28.54 4.38
N LEU A 7 -17.15 27.95 4.69
CA LEU A 7 -17.23 26.58 5.19
C LEU A 7 -16.70 25.55 4.19
N ILE A 8 -17.05 25.67 2.90
CA ILE A 8 -16.50 24.82 1.83
C ILE A 8 -14.97 24.93 1.78
N THR A 9 -14.44 26.14 1.84
CA THR A 9 -12.99 26.37 1.83
C THR A 9 -12.31 25.69 3.01
N ILE A 10 -12.86 25.80 4.23
CA ILE A 10 -12.33 25.12 5.42
C ILE A 10 -12.31 23.60 5.20
N LYS A 11 -13.41 23.02 4.73
CA LYS A 11 -13.52 21.57 4.49
C LYS A 11 -12.60 21.06 3.38
N LEU A 12 -12.39 21.84 2.33
CA LEU A 12 -11.41 21.51 1.29
C LEU A 12 -9.98 21.53 1.85
N ASN A 13 -9.63 22.48 2.71
CA ASN A 13 -8.32 22.48 3.37
C ASN A 13 -8.15 21.27 4.31
N GLU A 14 -9.18 20.91 5.08
CA GLU A 14 -9.16 19.68 5.88
C GLU A 14 -8.90 18.42 5.03
N GLN A 15 -9.44 18.38 3.80
CA GLN A 15 -9.20 17.31 2.85
C GLN A 15 -7.78 17.32 2.29
N VAL A 16 -7.21 18.50 2.02
CA VAL A 16 -5.81 18.67 1.62
C VAL A 16 -4.87 18.12 2.68
N ASP A 17 -5.04 18.52 3.94
CA ASP A 17 -4.19 18.08 5.06
C ASP A 17 -4.29 16.56 5.27
N CYS A 18 -5.49 16.01 5.09
CA CYS A 18 -5.75 14.58 5.16
C CYS A 18 -5.00 13.81 4.04
N LEU A 19 -5.00 14.34 2.81
CA LEU A 19 -4.28 13.73 1.68
C LEU A 19 -2.76 13.82 1.85
N ASP A 20 -2.24 14.93 2.39
CA ASP A 20 -0.81 15.04 2.68
C ASP A 20 -0.37 14.04 3.74
N SER A 21 -1.13 13.94 4.83
CA SER A 21 -0.87 12.95 5.89
C SER A 21 -0.96 11.52 5.36
N LEU A 22 -1.92 11.24 4.47
CA LEU A 22 -2.04 9.94 3.82
C LEU A 22 -0.85 9.65 2.90
N HIS A 23 -0.36 10.64 2.16
CA HIS A 23 0.80 10.49 1.30
C HIS A 23 2.07 10.18 2.11
N ASP A 24 2.29 10.88 3.22
CA ASP A 24 3.40 10.61 4.14
C ASP A 24 3.33 9.18 4.71
N LEU A 25 2.13 8.75 5.13
CA LEU A 25 1.89 7.39 5.60
C LEU A 25 2.18 6.33 4.51
N LEU A 26 1.84 6.60 3.26
CA LEU A 26 2.16 5.71 2.14
C LEU A 26 3.67 5.65 1.88
N ASN A 27 4.42 6.73 2.10
CA ASN A 27 5.88 6.69 2.02
C ASN A 27 6.51 5.87 3.16
N GLU A 28 5.95 5.97 4.37
CA GLU A 28 6.34 5.12 5.51
C GLU A 28 6.02 3.63 5.26
N GLU A 29 4.87 3.33 4.64
CA GLU A 29 4.48 1.99 4.20
C GLU A 29 5.53 1.41 3.25
N LEU A 30 5.93 2.18 2.23
CA LEU A 30 6.97 1.74 1.28
C LEU A 30 8.29 1.43 1.98
N ASN A 31 8.74 2.31 2.87
CA ASN A 31 9.98 2.13 3.62
C ASN A 31 9.95 0.87 4.50
N SER A 32 8.81 0.60 5.13
CA SER A 32 8.60 -0.58 5.97
C SER A 32 8.63 -1.88 5.15
N ILE A 33 7.93 -1.89 4.00
CA ILE A 33 7.96 -3.00 3.03
C ILE A 33 9.39 -3.23 2.52
N ALA A 34 10.07 -2.18 2.07
CA ALA A 34 11.41 -2.26 1.50
C ALA A 34 12.44 -2.74 2.53
N SER A 35 12.30 -2.32 3.79
CA SER A 35 13.14 -2.75 4.91
C SER A 35 12.83 -4.17 5.39
N ARG A 36 11.84 -4.85 4.78
CA ARG A 36 11.33 -6.16 5.20
C ARG A 36 10.92 -6.20 6.67
N ARG A 37 10.50 -5.05 7.22
CA ARG A 37 10.01 -4.91 8.58
C ARG A 37 8.50 -5.09 8.56
N GLY A 38 8.06 -6.27 9.00
CA GLY A 38 6.63 -6.55 9.15
C GLY A 38 6.01 -5.82 10.35
N GLU A 39 6.82 -5.48 11.35
CA GLU A 39 6.42 -4.65 12.48
C GLU A 39 6.09 -3.24 12.00
N GLY A 40 4.94 -2.69 12.40
CA GLY A 40 4.47 -1.38 11.96
C GLY A 40 3.53 -1.41 10.75
N LEU A 41 3.57 -2.45 9.90
CA LEU A 41 2.69 -2.52 8.72
C LEU A 41 1.21 -2.65 9.10
N LYS A 42 0.92 -3.31 10.22
CA LYS A 42 -0.45 -3.44 10.72
C LYS A 42 -0.99 -2.09 11.20
N GLU A 43 -0.19 -1.34 11.93
CA GLU A 43 -0.50 0.00 12.43
C GLU A 43 -0.70 0.97 11.25
N ILE A 44 0.20 0.94 10.26
CA ILE A 44 0.10 1.71 9.02
C ILE A 44 -1.20 1.38 8.27
N ALA A 45 -1.55 0.10 8.14
CA ALA A 45 -2.80 -0.31 7.48
C ALA A 45 -4.04 0.20 8.23
N GLN A 46 -4.03 0.19 9.56
CA GLN A 46 -5.12 0.75 10.37
C GLN A 46 -5.24 2.27 10.22
N GLN A 47 -4.11 2.99 10.25
CA GLN A 47 -4.09 4.44 10.04
C GLN A 47 -4.60 4.82 8.64
N LYS A 48 -4.18 4.08 7.61
CA LYS A 48 -4.65 4.25 6.22
C LYS A 48 -6.17 4.10 6.13
N MET A 49 -6.74 3.08 6.79
CA MET A 49 -8.19 2.89 6.85
C MET A 49 -8.91 4.08 7.54
N SER A 50 -8.32 4.62 8.60
CA SER A 50 -8.85 5.81 9.29
C SER A 50 -8.86 7.04 8.37
N PHE A 51 -7.76 7.30 7.65
CA PHE A 51 -7.70 8.39 6.68
C PHE A 51 -8.70 8.23 5.54
N LEU A 52 -8.84 7.03 4.97
CA LEU A 52 -9.82 6.76 3.91
C LEU A 52 -11.27 6.97 4.40
N THR A 53 -11.57 6.58 5.64
CA THR A 53 -12.89 6.81 6.25
C THR A 53 -13.14 8.31 6.43
N LYS A 54 -12.14 9.05 6.92
CA LYS A 54 -12.21 10.52 7.06
C LYS A 54 -12.42 11.21 5.72
N LEU A 55 -11.66 10.83 4.69
CA LEU A 55 -11.82 11.35 3.33
C LEU A 55 -13.23 11.10 2.79
N SER A 56 -13.76 9.88 2.97
CA SER A 56 -15.12 9.56 2.53
C SER A 56 -16.20 10.39 3.25
N SER A 57 -16.02 10.72 4.53
CA SER A 57 -16.92 11.62 5.26
C SER A 57 -16.85 13.04 4.70
N LEU A 58 -15.63 13.57 4.55
CA LEU A 58 -15.39 14.91 4.02
C LEU A 58 -15.96 15.06 2.60
N ASP A 59 -15.80 14.07 1.73
CA ASP A 59 -16.37 14.08 0.38
C ASP A 59 -17.90 14.14 0.40
N LYS A 60 -18.56 13.41 1.30
CA LYS A 60 -20.03 13.43 1.42
C LYS A 60 -20.53 14.79 1.92
N GLU A 61 -19.85 15.35 2.93
CA GLU A 61 -20.16 16.68 3.46
C GLU A 61 -19.95 17.76 2.37
N LEU A 62 -18.81 17.73 1.69
CA LEU A 62 -18.48 18.66 0.61
C LEU A 62 -19.46 18.56 -0.56
N ASN A 63 -19.87 17.36 -0.97
CA ASN A 63 -20.85 17.19 -2.04
C ASN A 63 -22.20 17.85 -1.68
N THR A 64 -22.63 17.73 -0.42
CA THR A 64 -23.87 18.34 0.07
C THR A 64 -23.75 19.87 0.10
N LEU A 65 -22.63 20.39 0.60
CA LEU A 65 -22.36 21.82 0.67
C LEU A 65 -22.24 22.43 -0.74
N ILE A 66 -21.50 21.80 -1.64
CA ILE A 66 -21.32 22.28 -3.02
C ILE A 66 -22.66 22.28 -3.77
N ALA A 67 -23.47 21.23 -3.64
CA ALA A 67 -24.78 21.15 -4.29
C ALA A 67 -25.76 22.23 -3.80
N SER A 68 -25.58 22.72 -2.58
CA SER A 68 -26.40 23.80 -1.99
C SER A 68 -25.88 25.20 -2.30
N ASN A 69 -24.83 25.33 -3.12
CA ASN A 69 -24.13 26.59 -3.39
C ASN A 69 -24.02 26.87 -4.89
N ASP A 70 -24.89 27.76 -5.38
CA ASP A 70 -24.96 28.09 -6.81
C ASP A 70 -23.75 28.88 -7.34
N GLU A 71 -23.00 29.57 -6.46
CA GLU A 71 -21.81 30.34 -6.84
C GLU A 71 -20.55 29.86 -6.10
N GLN A 72 -19.72 29.10 -6.83
CA GLN A 72 -18.38 28.74 -6.36
C GLN A 72 -17.36 29.85 -6.67
N SER A 73 -16.67 30.30 -5.63
CA SER A 73 -15.53 31.22 -5.77
C SER A 73 -14.38 30.56 -6.56
N SER A 74 -13.50 31.37 -7.17
CA SER A 74 -12.30 30.88 -7.86
C SER A 74 -11.42 30.03 -6.93
N ASN A 75 -11.27 30.46 -5.67
CA ASN A 75 -10.50 29.76 -4.63
C ASN A 75 -10.99 28.31 -4.40
N VAL A 76 -12.30 28.10 -4.39
CA VAL A 76 -12.90 26.75 -4.25
C VAL A 76 -12.50 25.85 -5.42
N LYS A 77 -12.51 26.38 -6.65
CA LYS A 77 -12.11 25.64 -7.86
C LYS A 77 -10.61 25.30 -7.85
N ASP A 78 -9.78 26.21 -7.38
CA ASP A 78 -8.33 26.00 -7.26
C ASP A 78 -8.03 24.90 -6.24
N LEU A 79 -8.71 24.91 -5.08
CA LEU A 79 -8.59 23.88 -4.05
C LEU A 79 -9.06 22.50 -4.55
N ILE A 80 -10.17 22.43 -5.29
CA ILE A 80 -10.63 21.17 -5.90
C ILE A 80 -9.58 20.61 -6.87
N THR A 81 -8.95 21.47 -7.67
CA THR A 81 -7.87 21.08 -8.59
C THR A 81 -6.65 20.55 -7.81
N LEU A 82 -6.27 21.22 -6.73
CA LEU A 82 -5.18 20.78 -5.86
C LEU A 82 -5.46 19.41 -5.22
N ILE A 83 -6.68 19.21 -4.70
CA ILE A 83 -7.12 17.94 -4.09
C ILE A 83 -7.04 16.80 -5.10
N ARG A 84 -7.53 17.00 -6.33
CA ARG A 84 -7.44 15.99 -7.40
C ARG A 84 -6.00 15.60 -7.69
N LYS A 85 -5.10 16.58 -7.78
CA LYS A 85 -3.67 16.33 -7.98
C LYS A 85 -3.07 15.52 -6.83
N LYS A 86 -3.37 15.85 -5.57
CA LYS A 86 -2.89 15.11 -4.39
C LYS A 86 -3.46 13.69 -4.32
N LEU A 87 -4.72 13.52 -4.71
CA LEU A 87 -5.34 12.20 -4.81
C LEU A 87 -4.64 11.33 -5.84
N GLU A 88 -4.33 11.87 -7.03
CA GLU A 88 -3.54 11.15 -8.03
C GLU A 88 -2.14 10.76 -7.51
N GLN A 89 -1.50 11.63 -6.71
CA GLN A 89 -0.22 11.32 -6.07
C GLN A 89 -0.35 10.16 -5.07
N CYS A 90 -1.39 10.18 -4.23
CA CYS A 90 -1.68 9.10 -3.28
C CYS A 90 -1.95 7.77 -4.02
N GLN A 91 -2.72 7.81 -5.11
CA GLN A 91 -3.01 6.62 -5.93
C GLN A 91 -1.73 6.02 -6.52
N LYS A 92 -0.89 6.86 -7.15
CA LYS A 92 0.40 6.42 -7.70
C LYS A 92 1.29 5.81 -6.63
N GLN A 93 1.39 6.43 -5.46
CA GLN A 93 2.21 5.90 -4.37
C GLN A 93 1.65 4.58 -3.83
N ASN A 94 0.33 4.46 -3.68
CA ASN A 94 -0.31 3.23 -3.28
C ASN A 94 -0.05 2.07 -4.27
N ASP A 95 -0.05 2.36 -5.57
CA ASP A 95 0.27 1.37 -6.59
C ASP A 95 1.74 0.90 -6.49
N VAL A 96 2.67 1.83 -6.23
CA VAL A 96 4.08 1.51 -5.96
C VAL A 96 4.20 0.58 -4.75
N ASN A 97 3.49 0.89 -3.66
CA ASN A 97 3.49 0.09 -2.44
C ASN A 97 2.94 -1.32 -2.69
N ALA A 98 1.85 -1.44 -3.46
CA ALA A 98 1.27 -2.74 -3.81
C ALA A 98 2.26 -3.60 -4.61
N HIS A 99 2.97 -3.01 -5.58
CA HIS A 99 4.02 -3.70 -6.33
C HIS A 99 5.17 -4.13 -5.41
N ALA A 100 5.65 -3.24 -4.53
CA ALA A 100 6.71 -3.55 -3.58
C ALA A 100 6.32 -4.70 -2.63
N ALA A 101 5.10 -4.68 -2.10
CA ALA A 101 4.57 -5.73 -1.24
C ALA A 101 4.51 -7.08 -1.96
N HIS A 102 4.01 -7.10 -3.20
CA HIS A 102 3.96 -8.30 -4.02
C HIS A 102 5.36 -8.88 -4.29
N GLN A 103 6.32 -8.03 -4.64
CA GLN A 103 7.72 -8.45 -4.86
C GLN A 103 8.37 -9.00 -3.58
N ALA A 104 8.11 -8.37 -2.43
CA ALA A 104 8.57 -8.86 -1.14
C ALA A 104 8.00 -10.25 -0.83
N GLN A 105 6.70 -10.46 -1.08
CA GLN A 105 6.03 -11.75 -0.89
C GLN A 105 6.62 -12.84 -1.80
N LEU A 106 6.83 -12.56 -3.08
CA LEU A 106 7.42 -13.52 -4.01
C LEU A 106 8.84 -13.93 -3.59
N SER A 107 9.65 -12.97 -3.17
CA SER A 107 11.01 -13.22 -2.67
C SER A 107 11.01 -14.15 -1.45
N VAL A 108 10.10 -13.91 -0.49
CA VAL A 108 9.96 -14.76 0.71
C VAL A 108 9.51 -16.16 0.33
N LYS A 109 8.57 -16.29 -0.63
CA LYS A 109 8.11 -17.59 -1.12
C LYS A 109 9.25 -18.38 -1.75
N GLN A 110 10.03 -17.77 -2.64
CA GLN A 110 11.21 -18.39 -3.27
C GLN A 110 12.24 -18.83 -2.23
N LEU A 111 12.53 -17.97 -1.25
CA LEU A 111 13.44 -18.31 -0.15
C LEU A 111 12.93 -19.53 0.65
N LYS A 112 11.63 -19.58 0.95
CA LYS A 112 11.01 -20.72 1.62
C LYS A 112 11.12 -22.00 0.79
N GLU A 113 10.91 -21.93 -0.52
CA GLU A 113 11.09 -23.07 -1.43
C GLU A 113 12.55 -23.56 -1.45
N ILE A 114 13.52 -22.66 -1.42
CA ILE A 114 14.95 -23.03 -1.33
C ILE A 114 15.28 -23.67 0.03
N LEU A 115 14.80 -23.09 1.13
CA LEU A 115 15.14 -23.54 2.49
C LEU A 115 14.39 -24.80 2.94
N ILE A 116 13.14 -24.97 2.51
CA ILE A 116 12.22 -26.03 2.99
C ILE A 116 11.82 -26.99 1.87
N GLY A 117 11.88 -26.58 0.60
CA GLY A 117 11.42 -27.34 -0.56
C GLY A 117 12.36 -28.46 -1.02
N ALA A 118 13.50 -28.67 -0.37
CA ALA A 118 14.21 -29.94 -0.47
C ALA A 118 13.71 -30.85 0.67
N PRO A 119 12.96 -31.94 0.42
CA PRO A 119 12.81 -32.97 1.43
C PRO A 119 14.21 -33.44 1.79
N SER A 120 14.63 -33.14 3.01
CA SER A 120 15.80 -33.73 3.65
C SER A 120 15.52 -35.21 3.86
N SER A 121 15.67 -36.00 2.80
CA SER A 121 15.81 -37.46 2.86
C SER A 121 16.98 -37.89 1.98
N MET A 122 18.13 -37.27 2.22
CA MET A 122 19.41 -37.96 2.10
C MET A 122 19.92 -38.21 3.51
N THR A 123 19.19 -39.02 4.28
CA THR A 123 19.76 -39.68 5.44
C THR A 123 20.47 -40.91 4.92
N TYR A 124 21.80 -40.88 4.88
CA TYR A 124 22.58 -42.11 4.83
C TYR A 124 22.13 -42.97 6.01
N ASP A 125 21.70 -44.21 5.76
CA ASP A 125 21.63 -45.19 6.83
C ASP A 125 23.06 -45.54 7.29
N GLN A 126 23.20 -46.12 8.48
CA GLN A 126 24.51 -46.54 9.00
C GLN A 126 25.16 -47.68 8.19
N GLY A 127 24.55 -48.13 7.09
CA GLY A 127 25.04 -49.15 6.16
C GLY A 127 25.51 -48.60 4.80
N GLY A 128 25.38 -47.29 4.55
CA GLY A 128 25.85 -46.67 3.32
C GLY A 128 25.02 -46.99 2.06
N SER A 129 23.76 -47.44 2.19
CA SER A 129 22.94 -47.79 1.03
C SER A 129 21.91 -46.70 0.69
N VAL A 130 21.90 -46.28 -0.59
CA VAL A 130 21.03 -45.22 -1.09
C VAL A 130 19.67 -45.80 -1.47
N ILE A 131 18.62 -45.50 -0.70
CA ILE A 131 17.24 -45.80 -1.11
C ILE A 131 16.83 -44.82 -2.22
N ASN A 132 17.08 -45.22 -3.46
CA ASN A 132 16.68 -44.49 -4.65
C ASN A 132 15.20 -44.80 -4.93
N THR A 133 14.29 -43.91 -4.52
CA THR A 133 12.94 -43.87 -5.11
C THR A 133 13.05 -43.12 -6.43
N ASP A 134 12.88 -43.88 -7.51
CA ASP A 134 12.95 -43.49 -8.91
C ASP A 134 12.54 -42.04 -9.19
N ASN A 135 13.52 -41.20 -9.53
CA ASN A 135 13.35 -40.40 -10.74
C ASN A 135 14.71 -40.03 -11.34
N LYS A 136 14.86 -40.39 -12.62
CA LYS A 136 15.94 -39.91 -13.48
C LYS A 136 16.12 -38.40 -13.31
N LEU A 137 17.38 -37.97 -13.39
CA LEU A 137 17.88 -36.65 -13.84
C LEU A 137 18.95 -36.08 -12.89
N VAL A 138 20.00 -36.85 -12.63
CA VAL A 138 21.32 -36.22 -12.55
C VAL A 138 21.70 -35.86 -13.97
N HIS A 139 21.44 -34.63 -14.39
CA HIS A 139 22.13 -34.02 -15.51
C HIS A 139 22.47 -32.58 -15.14
N ASN A 140 23.75 -32.40 -14.78
CA ASN A 140 24.55 -31.19 -15.06
C ASN A 140 24.12 -29.91 -14.30
N LEU A 141 24.96 -29.12 -13.65
CA LEU A 141 26.41 -29.02 -13.60
C LEU A 141 26.71 -27.95 -12.52
N LYS A 142 27.92 -27.99 -11.98
CA LYS A 142 28.46 -27.13 -10.92
C LYS A 142 28.73 -25.70 -11.43
N ALA A 143 28.36 -24.67 -10.65
CA ALA A 143 29.05 -23.39 -10.46
C ALA A 143 28.57 -22.76 -9.15
#